data_AF-A0A151S8P8-F1
#
_entry.id   AF-A0A151S8P8-F1
#
_cell.length_a   1.000
_cell.length_b   1.000
_cell.length_c   1.000
_cell.angle_alpha   90.00
_cell.angle_beta   90.00
_cell.angle_gamma   90.00
#
_symmetry.space_group_name_H-M   'P 1'
#
loop_
_entity.id
_entity.type
_entity.pdbx_description
1 polymer ?
#
loop_
_entity_poly.entity_id
_entity_poly.type
_entity_poly.pdbx_seq_one_letter_code
_entity_poly.pdbx_strand_id
1 'polypeptide(L)'
;MGSESSFLQEQLLNRGQETFRSSHDKREGGSDRPQYKDDTVNYDDHRNHSDDLSANENDFNAPPSAKFSDDMMFDRYLAEATDLLKHAKEFIKGRQGEEQAEIMLYRSANLLSKAVDLKPMSLLAVGQLGNTYLLHGELKLKLSRELRTLLSGSIQPSSGKHNRILKGLRNKITSKEEVAPFLIDVCEECEELLVKAGRKYRLALSIDANDMRALYNWGLALSFRGQLIADIGPGAAFEAERVFLAAIDKFDAMLIKGNVYAPDALFRWGVALQQRSRLRPGSSKEKVKLLQQAKRLYEDALHMDSNNMQVKDALSSCVAELNYRQF
;
A
#
# COMPACT_ATOMS: atom_id res chain seq x y z
N MET A 1 -21.12 -0.40 -35.53
CA MET A 1 -20.74 0.24 -34.25
C MET A 1 -20.06 -0.80 -33.40
N GLY A 2 -18.73 -0.82 -33.40
CA GLY A 2 -17.94 -1.78 -32.65
C GLY A 2 -16.48 -1.59 -33.01
N SER A 3 -15.70 -0.93 -32.15
CA SER A 3 -14.24 -0.84 -32.27
C SER A 3 -13.59 0.00 -31.14
N GLU A 4 -13.96 -0.19 -29.87
CA GLU A 4 -13.16 0.38 -28.76
C GLU A 4 -12.82 -0.67 -27.69
N SER A 5 -13.67 -1.69 -27.48
CA SER A 5 -13.37 -2.81 -26.58
C SER A 5 -12.36 -3.82 -27.15
N SER A 6 -12.15 -3.84 -28.47
CA SER A 6 -11.20 -4.77 -29.13
C SER A 6 -9.75 -4.31 -29.01
N PHE A 7 -9.49 -3.00 -28.97
CA PHE A 7 -8.13 -2.44 -29.04
C PHE A 7 -7.38 -2.59 -27.70
N LEU A 8 -8.10 -2.48 -26.57
CA LEU A 8 -7.53 -2.68 -25.23
C LEU A 8 -7.31 -4.16 -24.90
N GLN A 9 -8.08 -5.06 -25.49
CA GLN A 9 -7.91 -6.51 -25.32
C GLN A 9 -6.63 -7.01 -26.01
N GLU A 10 -6.25 -6.40 -27.14
CA GLU A 10 -5.10 -6.79 -27.95
C GLU A 10 -3.77 -6.26 -27.36
N GLN A 11 -3.81 -5.12 -26.67
CA GLN A 11 -2.64 -4.54 -26.00
C GLN A 11 -2.22 -5.30 -24.71
N LEU A 12 -3.15 -6.05 -24.10
CA LEU A 12 -2.89 -6.87 -22.90
C LEU A 12 -2.33 -8.26 -23.22
N LEU A 13 -2.55 -8.77 -24.43
CA LEU A 13 -2.05 -10.08 -24.87
C LEU A 13 -0.59 -10.02 -25.35
N ASN A 14 -0.15 -8.89 -25.91
CA ASN A 14 1.22 -8.74 -26.45
C ASN A 14 2.31 -8.48 -25.40
N ARG A 15 1.96 -8.25 -24.13
CA ARG A 15 2.95 -8.08 -23.04
C ARG A 15 3.31 -9.40 -22.33
N GLY A 16 2.70 -10.51 -22.71
CA GLY A 16 2.85 -11.82 -22.07
C GLY A 16 3.84 -12.78 -22.74
N GLN A 17 4.55 -12.34 -23.79
CA GLN A 17 5.50 -13.18 -24.53
C GLN A 17 6.85 -12.48 -24.75
N GLU A 18 7.51 -12.08 -23.67
CA GLU A 18 8.96 -11.91 -23.70
C GLU A 18 9.57 -12.81 -22.63
N THR A 19 9.87 -14.02 -23.07
CA THR A 19 10.73 -14.96 -22.35
C THR A 19 12.11 -14.34 -22.18
N PHE A 20 12.52 -14.13 -20.93
CA PHE A 20 13.87 -13.73 -20.54
C PHE A 20 14.93 -14.59 -21.26
N ARG A 21 15.77 -13.94 -22.07
CA ARG A 21 17.03 -14.51 -22.56
C ARG A 21 18.18 -13.63 -22.09
N SER A 22 19.00 -14.21 -21.23
CA SER A 22 20.25 -13.64 -20.71
C SER A 22 21.31 -13.54 -21.81
N SER A 23 22.00 -12.39 -21.89
CA SER A 23 23.39 -12.34 -22.36
C SER A 23 24.08 -11.02 -21.97
N HIS A 24 24.93 -11.11 -20.94
CA HIS A 24 26.13 -10.29 -20.82
C HIS A 24 27.06 -10.59 -22.02
N ASP A 25 27.46 -9.59 -22.82
CA ASP A 25 28.88 -9.21 -23.01
C ASP A 25 29.07 -8.00 -23.98
N LYS A 26 29.96 -7.09 -23.55
CA LYS A 26 30.92 -6.23 -24.28
C LYS A 26 30.50 -5.07 -25.21
N ARG A 27 30.90 -3.88 -24.73
CA ARG A 27 31.68 -2.76 -25.37
C ARG A 27 31.53 -2.52 -26.88
N GLU A 28 31.13 -1.31 -27.27
CA GLU A 28 32.00 -0.22 -27.77
C GLU A 28 31.14 0.99 -28.20
N GLY A 29 31.78 2.16 -28.32
CA GLY A 29 31.15 3.48 -28.35
C GLY A 29 30.50 3.92 -29.67
N GLY A 30 29.91 5.11 -29.61
CA GLY A 30 29.31 5.78 -30.75
C GLY A 30 28.41 6.94 -30.31
N SER A 31 28.93 8.15 -30.51
CA SER A 31 28.15 9.40 -30.62
C SER A 31 26.95 9.18 -31.54
N ASP A 32 25.77 9.71 -31.20
CA ASP A 32 25.10 10.69 -32.06
C ASP A 32 23.76 11.19 -31.50
N ARG A 33 23.61 12.50 -31.65
CA ARG A 33 22.49 13.35 -31.24
C ARG A 33 21.63 13.64 -32.47
N PRO A 34 20.31 13.79 -32.33
CA PRO A 34 19.60 14.84 -33.09
C PRO A 34 18.65 15.62 -32.17
N GLN A 35 18.82 16.94 -31.97
CA GLN A 35 18.29 18.04 -32.80
C GLN A 35 16.79 17.92 -33.11
N TYR A 36 15.97 18.52 -32.23
CA TYR A 36 14.63 18.96 -32.59
C TYR A 36 14.66 20.45 -32.93
N LYS A 37 14.05 20.76 -34.08
CA LYS A 37 13.94 22.08 -34.67
C LYS A 37 12.86 22.91 -33.97
N ASP A 38 13.23 24.17 -33.88
CA ASP A 38 12.50 25.40 -33.62
C ASP A 38 11.36 25.61 -34.63
N ASP A 39 10.21 26.10 -34.15
CA ASP A 39 9.24 26.82 -34.97
C ASP A 39 8.78 28.04 -34.17
N THR A 40 9.47 29.14 -34.47
CA THR A 40 9.19 30.51 -34.06
C THR A 40 7.94 31.02 -34.78
N VAL A 41 7.00 31.66 -34.07
CA VAL A 41 6.23 32.78 -34.65
C VAL A 41 6.13 33.89 -33.61
N ASN A 42 6.78 35.00 -33.97
CA ASN A 42 6.91 36.24 -33.23
C ASN A 42 5.76 37.19 -33.65
N TYR A 43 5.19 37.93 -32.70
CA TYR A 43 4.49 39.19 -32.97
C TYR A 43 5.01 40.20 -31.94
N ASP A 44 5.97 41.01 -32.37
CA ASP A 44 6.30 42.29 -31.75
C ASP A 44 5.16 43.28 -32.03
N ASP A 45 4.76 44.06 -31.02
CA ASP A 45 4.73 45.51 -31.19
C ASP A 45 4.94 46.23 -29.85
N HIS A 46 5.74 47.29 -29.93
CA HIS A 46 6.35 48.05 -28.87
C HIS A 46 5.36 48.94 -28.10
N ARG A 47 5.67 49.22 -26.82
CA ARG A 47 5.81 50.60 -26.32
C ARG A 47 6.51 50.69 -24.96
N ASN A 48 7.22 51.81 -24.83
CA ASN A 48 8.35 52.09 -23.95
C ASN A 48 7.99 52.54 -22.52
N HIS A 49 9.08 52.55 -21.73
CA HIS A 49 9.46 53.49 -20.66
C HIS A 49 9.22 53.10 -19.20
N SER A 50 10.33 52.61 -18.60
CA SER A 50 10.96 53.04 -17.34
C SER A 50 10.08 53.21 -16.11
N ASP A 51 10.32 52.39 -15.09
CA ASP A 51 10.84 52.90 -13.82
C ASP A 51 11.60 51.82 -13.03
N ASP A 52 12.64 52.32 -12.39
CA ASP A 52 13.71 51.66 -11.67
C ASP A 52 13.25 51.39 -10.23
N LEU A 53 12.92 50.15 -9.85
CA LEU A 53 12.80 49.76 -8.44
C LEU A 53 13.19 48.30 -8.22
N SER A 54 14.24 48.15 -7.42
CA SER A 54 14.78 46.94 -6.81
C SER A 54 13.70 45.99 -6.25
N ALA A 55 13.61 44.79 -6.81
CA ALA A 55 12.97 43.66 -6.15
C ALA A 55 14.05 42.85 -5.42
N ASN A 56 14.26 43.19 -4.15
CA ASN A 56 14.94 42.31 -3.21
C ASN A 56 14.09 41.05 -3.06
N GLU A 57 14.61 39.91 -3.52
CA GLU A 57 14.05 38.61 -3.15
C GLU A 57 14.21 38.43 -1.64
N ASN A 58 13.11 38.64 -0.92
CA ASN A 58 12.98 38.31 0.49
C ASN A 58 12.97 36.79 0.65
N ASP A 59 14.16 36.20 0.75
CA ASP A 59 14.36 34.98 1.53
C ASP A 59 13.94 35.30 2.97
N PHE A 60 12.74 34.87 3.36
CA PHE A 60 12.23 34.95 4.72
C PHE A 60 13.09 34.09 5.66
N ASN A 61 14.19 34.66 6.14
CA ASN A 61 14.98 34.11 7.21
C ASN A 61 14.19 34.22 8.53
N ALA A 62 13.47 33.16 8.88
CA ALA A 62 12.92 33.03 10.23
C ALA A 62 14.04 33.20 11.28
N PRO A 63 13.79 33.90 12.40
CA PRO A 63 14.81 34.17 13.40
C PRO A 63 15.36 32.85 13.97
N PRO A 64 16.66 32.79 14.33
CA PRO A 64 17.32 31.56 14.81
C PRO A 64 16.58 30.89 15.98
N SER A 65 15.92 31.68 16.83
CA SER A 65 15.12 31.20 17.96
C SER A 65 13.85 30.45 17.53
N ALA A 66 13.21 30.87 16.43
CA ALA A 66 12.03 30.18 15.89
C ALA A 66 12.41 28.87 15.23
N LYS A 67 13.49 28.84 14.43
CA LYS A 67 14.02 27.60 13.83
C LYS A 67 14.43 26.58 14.91
N PHE A 68 15.10 27.03 15.96
CA PHE A 68 15.48 26.18 17.10
C PHE A 68 14.25 25.62 17.84
N SER A 69 13.19 26.44 17.99
CA SER A 69 11.91 26.00 18.56
C SER A 69 11.24 24.92 17.70
N ASP A 70 11.20 25.09 16.38
CA ASP A 70 10.58 24.14 15.46
C ASP A 70 11.32 22.80 15.42
N ASP A 71 12.65 22.82 15.50
CA ASP A 71 13.48 21.61 15.59
C ASP A 71 13.19 20.81 16.87
N MET A 72 13.14 21.47 18.03
CA MET A 72 12.80 20.81 19.29
C MET A 72 11.38 20.23 19.29
N MET A 73 10.42 20.96 18.71
CA MET A 73 9.03 20.49 18.61
C MET A 73 8.90 19.30 17.66
N PHE A 74 9.61 19.33 16.51
CA PHE A 74 9.68 18.23 15.58
C PHE A 74 10.21 16.95 16.26
N ASP A 75 11.35 17.04 16.95
CA ASP A 75 11.97 15.88 17.61
C ASP A 75 11.08 15.31 18.70
N ARG A 76 10.41 16.19 19.48
CA ARG A 76 9.44 15.79 20.50
C ARG A 76 8.26 15.04 19.89
N TYR A 77 7.63 15.59 18.85
CA TYR A 77 6.50 14.95 18.19
C TYR A 77 6.88 13.59 17.59
N LEU A 78 8.06 13.51 16.97
CA LEU A 78 8.56 12.28 16.37
C LEU A 78 8.81 11.19 17.42
N ALA A 79 9.44 11.54 18.55
CA ALA A 79 9.73 10.62 19.64
C ALA A 79 8.45 10.08 20.28
N GLU A 80 7.52 10.95 20.64
CA GLU A 80 6.25 10.57 21.27
C GLU A 80 5.40 9.71 20.32
N ALA A 81 5.32 10.08 19.05
CA ALA A 81 4.56 9.31 18.07
C ALA A 81 5.19 7.94 17.77
N THR A 82 6.52 7.85 17.78
CA THR A 82 7.25 6.57 17.60
C THR A 82 6.98 5.63 18.77
N ASP A 83 6.98 6.15 20.00
CA ASP A 83 6.67 5.38 21.20
C ASP A 83 5.22 4.86 21.18
N LEU A 84 4.25 5.72 20.86
CA LEU A 84 2.85 5.33 20.69
C LEU A 84 2.68 4.24 19.62
N LEU A 85 3.35 4.38 18.48
CA LEU A 85 3.28 3.39 17.40
C LEU A 85 3.88 2.04 17.82
N LYS A 86 4.96 2.05 18.62
CA LYS A 86 5.55 0.82 19.17
C LYS A 86 4.57 0.13 20.11
N HIS A 87 3.99 0.84 21.06
CA HIS A 87 2.99 0.29 21.98
C HIS A 87 1.76 -0.23 21.24
N ALA A 88 1.24 0.50 20.24
CA ALA A 88 0.12 0.04 19.42
C ALA A 88 0.40 -1.32 18.76
N LYS A 89 1.62 -1.52 18.22
CA LYS A 89 2.04 -2.81 17.64
C LYS A 89 2.05 -3.93 18.67
N GLU A 90 2.45 -3.66 19.90
CA GLU A 90 2.49 -4.63 20.99
C GLU A 90 1.07 -5.06 21.40
N PHE A 91 0.12 -4.12 21.52
CA PHE A 91 -1.30 -4.44 21.77
C PHE A 91 -1.89 -5.31 20.65
N ILE A 92 -1.65 -4.94 19.38
CA ILE A 92 -2.13 -5.71 18.22
C ILE A 92 -1.53 -7.13 18.22
N LYS A 93 -0.23 -7.29 18.50
CA LYS A 93 0.43 -8.61 18.59
C LYS A 93 -0.07 -9.44 19.76
N GLY A 94 -0.24 -8.82 20.93
CA GLY A 94 -0.75 -9.44 22.14
C GLY A 94 -2.21 -9.88 22.06
N ARG A 95 -2.94 -9.45 21.01
CA ARG A 95 -4.38 -9.68 20.81
C ARG A 95 -5.21 -9.26 22.03
N GLN A 96 -4.75 -8.22 22.71
CA GLN A 96 -5.40 -7.56 23.83
C GLN A 96 -5.41 -6.05 23.53
N GLY A 97 -6.52 -5.36 23.77
CA GLY A 97 -6.59 -3.90 23.70
C GLY A 97 -6.56 -3.28 22.29
N GLU A 98 -7.38 -3.78 21.36
CA GLU A 98 -7.52 -3.17 20.02
C GLU A 98 -7.99 -1.72 20.09
N GLU A 99 -8.88 -1.39 21.05
CA GLU A 99 -9.32 -0.03 21.32
C GLU A 99 -8.15 0.86 21.80
N GLN A 100 -7.29 0.33 22.68
CA GLN A 100 -6.09 1.04 23.12
C GLN A 100 -5.11 1.25 21.96
N ALA A 101 -4.90 0.23 21.13
CA ALA A 101 -4.08 0.35 19.92
C ALA A 101 -4.64 1.42 18.98
N GLU A 102 -5.95 1.45 18.75
CA GLU A 102 -6.63 2.45 17.92
C GLU A 102 -6.41 3.88 18.44
N ILE A 103 -6.62 4.10 19.75
CA ILE A 103 -6.37 5.41 20.38
C ILE A 103 -4.91 5.84 20.20
N MET A 104 -3.96 4.91 20.39
CA MET A 104 -2.53 5.19 20.20
C MET A 104 -2.20 5.53 18.75
N LEU A 105 -2.79 4.83 17.78
CA LEU A 105 -2.61 5.08 16.35
C LEU A 105 -3.15 6.45 15.94
N TYR A 106 -4.32 6.84 16.45
CA TYR A 106 -4.89 8.16 16.20
C TYR A 106 -3.99 9.28 16.76
N ARG A 107 -3.53 9.14 18.01
CA ARG A 107 -2.60 10.10 18.64
C ARG A 107 -1.26 10.17 17.90
N SER A 108 -0.68 9.03 17.54
CA SER A 108 0.56 8.94 16.76
C SER A 108 0.41 9.65 15.41
N ALA A 109 -0.69 9.41 14.68
CA ALA A 109 -0.95 10.05 13.39
C ALA A 109 -1.07 11.58 13.50
N ASN A 110 -1.71 12.08 14.56
CA ASN A 110 -1.82 13.53 14.81
C ASN A 110 -0.46 14.18 15.10
N LEU A 111 0.35 13.56 15.95
CA LEU A 111 1.70 14.06 16.27
C LEU A 111 2.61 14.02 15.04
N LEU A 112 2.59 12.93 14.28
CA LEU A 112 3.35 12.81 13.03
C LEU A 112 2.88 13.77 11.95
N SER A 113 1.58 14.09 11.89
CA SER A 113 1.07 15.11 10.98
C SER A 113 1.68 16.47 11.31
N LYS A 114 1.69 16.87 12.59
CA LYS A 114 2.37 18.10 13.04
C LYS A 114 3.87 18.08 12.74
N ALA A 115 4.54 16.94 12.93
CA ALA A 115 5.96 16.80 12.59
C ALA A 115 6.21 16.96 11.08
N VAL A 116 5.34 16.42 10.23
CA VAL A 116 5.40 16.60 8.77
C VAL A 116 5.10 18.04 8.38
N ASP A 117 4.19 18.73 9.05
CA ASP A 117 3.90 20.14 8.77
C ASP A 117 5.12 21.04 9.08
N LEU A 118 5.87 20.73 10.15
CA LEU A 118 7.13 21.42 10.47
C LEU A 118 8.25 21.09 9.48
N LYS A 119 8.38 19.82 9.07
CA LYS A 119 9.45 19.35 8.16
C LYS A 119 8.88 18.44 7.06
N PRO A 120 8.27 19.00 6.00
CA PRO A 120 7.54 18.23 4.99
C PRO A 120 8.41 17.28 4.16
N MET A 121 9.72 17.57 4.06
CA MET A 121 10.70 16.75 3.34
C MET A 121 11.43 15.74 4.24
N SER A 122 11.01 15.60 5.51
CA SER A 122 11.58 14.57 6.39
C SER A 122 11.09 13.19 5.99
N LEU A 123 11.95 12.42 5.29
CA LEU A 123 11.66 11.04 4.89
C LEU A 123 11.22 10.18 6.08
N LEU A 124 11.86 10.37 7.25
CA LEU A 124 11.53 9.62 8.46
C LEU A 124 10.12 9.93 8.96
N ALA A 125 9.75 11.22 9.12
CA ALA A 125 8.42 11.60 9.60
C ALA A 125 7.32 11.20 8.62
N VAL A 126 7.54 11.44 7.31
CA VAL A 126 6.59 11.04 6.26
C VAL A 126 6.42 9.53 6.21
N GLY A 127 7.51 8.77 6.26
CA GLY A 127 7.49 7.31 6.26
C GLY A 127 6.81 6.74 7.50
N GLN A 128 7.10 7.29 8.69
CA GLN A 128 6.43 6.89 9.93
C GLN A 128 4.93 7.21 9.91
N LEU A 129 4.52 8.37 9.40
CA LEU A 129 3.10 8.71 9.25
C LEU A 129 2.39 7.72 8.32
N GLY A 130 3.03 7.36 7.20
CA GLY A 130 2.56 6.31 6.30
C GLY A 130 2.40 4.96 7.02
N ASN A 131 3.39 4.57 7.83
CA ASN A 131 3.36 3.33 8.60
C ASN A 131 2.24 3.32 9.64
N THR A 132 1.99 4.44 10.32
CA THR A 132 0.89 4.59 11.28
C THR A 132 -0.46 4.41 10.59
N TYR A 133 -0.67 5.08 9.44
CA TYR A 133 -1.90 4.90 8.67
C TYR A 133 -2.06 3.47 8.13
N LEU A 134 -0.99 2.84 7.66
CA LEU A 134 -1.03 1.46 7.19
C LEU A 134 -1.46 0.49 8.30
N LEU A 135 -0.84 0.60 9.48
CA LEU A 135 -1.18 -0.25 10.63
C LEU A 135 -2.62 0.00 11.12
N HIS A 136 -3.07 1.24 11.10
CA HIS A 136 -4.44 1.57 11.46
C HIS A 136 -5.45 1.03 10.43
N GLY A 137 -5.15 1.16 9.14
CA GLY A 137 -5.95 0.57 8.06
C GLY A 137 -6.03 -0.96 8.17
N GLU A 138 -4.93 -1.64 8.51
CA GLU A 138 -4.91 -3.09 8.76
C GLU A 138 -5.83 -3.49 9.92
N LEU A 139 -5.77 -2.74 11.03
CA LEU A 139 -6.65 -2.95 12.18
C LEU A 139 -8.13 -2.80 11.80
N LYS A 140 -8.48 -1.74 11.05
CA LYS A 140 -9.85 -1.50 10.58
C LYS A 140 -10.32 -2.56 9.59
N LEU A 141 -9.44 -3.03 8.70
CA LEU A 141 -9.74 -4.14 7.79
C LEU A 141 -10.09 -5.41 8.59
N LYS A 142 -9.30 -5.75 9.60
CA LYS A 142 -9.56 -6.88 10.50
C LYS A 142 -10.92 -6.72 11.19
N LEU A 143 -11.19 -5.56 11.77
CA LEU A 143 -12.46 -5.27 12.43
C LEU A 143 -13.66 -5.40 11.47
N SER A 144 -13.52 -4.91 10.23
CA SER A 144 -14.56 -5.02 9.22
C SER A 144 -14.90 -6.48 8.87
N ARG A 145 -13.90 -7.37 8.87
CA ARG A 145 -14.10 -8.81 8.63
C ARG A 145 -14.82 -9.46 9.79
N GLU A 146 -14.44 -9.12 11.02
CA GLU A 146 -15.11 -9.62 12.21
C GLU A 146 -16.59 -9.19 12.23
N LEU A 147 -16.89 -7.91 11.93
CA LEU A 147 -18.25 -7.42 11.79
C LEU A 147 -19.06 -8.17 10.72
N ARG A 148 -18.47 -8.43 9.54
CA ARG A 148 -19.10 -9.25 8.49
C ARG A 148 -19.41 -10.68 8.97
N THR A 149 -18.52 -11.29 9.76
CA THR A 149 -18.80 -12.63 10.34
C THR A 149 -19.96 -12.61 11.33
N LEU A 150 -20.12 -11.53 12.11
CA LEU A 150 -21.24 -11.35 13.03
C LEU A 150 -22.57 -11.20 12.29
N LEU A 151 -22.59 -10.40 11.21
CA LEU A 151 -23.78 -10.22 10.37
C LEU A 151 -24.21 -11.53 9.69
N SER A 152 -23.23 -12.32 9.23
CA SER A 152 -23.48 -13.60 8.53
C SER A 152 -23.99 -14.71 9.46
N GLY A 153 -24.05 -14.49 10.78
CA GLY A 153 -24.55 -15.46 11.75
C GLY A 153 -23.68 -16.72 11.90
N SER A 154 -22.52 -16.78 11.24
CA SER A 154 -21.57 -17.89 11.34
C SER A 154 -20.74 -17.78 12.63
N ILE A 155 -21.41 -17.84 13.79
CA ILE A 155 -20.72 -18.03 15.05
C ILE A 155 -20.31 -19.50 15.10
N GLN A 156 -19.18 -19.84 14.49
CA GLN A 156 -18.50 -21.09 14.84
C GLN A 156 -18.02 -20.94 16.28
N PRO A 157 -18.44 -21.81 17.23
CA PRO A 157 -17.90 -21.79 18.59
C PRO A 157 -16.50 -22.41 18.56
N SER A 158 -15.55 -21.75 17.90
CA SER A 158 -14.17 -22.19 17.89
C SER A 158 -13.28 -21.08 18.43
N SER A 159 -12.82 -21.35 19.65
CA SER A 159 -11.92 -20.56 20.50
C SER A 159 -12.53 -19.30 21.13
N GLY A 160 -12.29 -19.10 22.43
CA GLY A 160 -12.62 -17.89 23.20
C GLY A 160 -11.93 -16.59 22.72
N LYS A 161 -11.51 -16.54 21.45
CA LYS A 161 -10.85 -15.43 20.75
C LYS A 161 -11.87 -14.44 20.17
N HIS A 162 -13.01 -14.89 19.65
CA HIS A 162 -14.06 -13.99 19.13
C HIS A 162 -14.76 -13.17 20.24
N ASN A 163 -14.89 -13.75 21.44
CA ASN A 163 -15.61 -13.13 22.55
C ASN A 163 -14.94 -11.88 23.16
N ARG A 164 -13.65 -11.61 22.91
CA ARG A 164 -12.94 -10.49 23.56
C ARG A 164 -13.01 -9.18 22.76
N ILE A 165 -12.92 -9.25 21.44
CA ILE A 165 -13.05 -8.08 20.55
C ILE A 165 -14.49 -7.58 20.56
N LEU A 166 -15.44 -8.54 20.54
CA LEU A 166 -16.85 -8.30 20.83
C LEU A 166 -17.08 -7.59 22.16
N LYS A 167 -16.25 -7.73 23.20
CA LYS A 167 -16.52 -7.12 24.52
C LYS A 167 -16.35 -5.59 24.51
N GLY A 168 -15.42 -5.06 23.71
CA GLY A 168 -15.28 -3.61 23.49
C GLY A 168 -16.34 -3.08 22.52
N LEU A 169 -16.62 -3.81 21.44
CA LEU A 169 -17.65 -3.48 20.46
C LEU A 169 -19.07 -3.51 21.03
N ARG A 170 -19.37 -4.45 21.92
CA ARG A 170 -20.69 -4.67 22.56
C ARG A 170 -21.10 -3.55 23.51
N ASN A 171 -20.18 -2.66 23.89
CA ASN A 171 -20.53 -1.45 24.63
C ASN A 171 -21.02 -0.32 23.71
N LYS A 172 -20.65 -0.35 22.42
CA LYS A 172 -21.06 0.63 21.39
C LYS A 172 -22.21 0.13 20.52
N ILE A 173 -22.29 -1.19 20.31
CA ILE A 173 -23.34 -1.86 19.53
C ILE A 173 -24.29 -2.50 20.54
N THR A 174 -25.40 -1.82 20.79
CA THR A 174 -26.43 -2.24 21.75
C THR A 174 -27.44 -3.22 21.14
N SER A 175 -27.55 -3.26 19.81
CA SER A 175 -28.41 -4.20 19.08
C SER A 175 -27.80 -4.68 17.76
N LYS A 176 -28.36 -5.77 17.19
CA LYS A 176 -27.90 -6.33 15.91
C LYS A 176 -28.16 -5.37 14.74
N GLU A 177 -29.15 -4.49 14.87
CA GLU A 177 -29.49 -3.48 13.86
C GLU A 177 -28.39 -2.41 13.70
N GLU A 178 -27.56 -2.16 14.72
CA GLU A 178 -26.49 -1.16 14.68
C GLU A 178 -25.19 -1.67 14.03
N VAL A 179 -25.06 -2.99 13.84
CA VAL A 179 -23.83 -3.62 13.31
C VAL A 179 -23.58 -3.22 11.85
N ALA A 180 -24.63 -3.08 11.05
CA ALA A 180 -24.50 -2.75 9.63
C ALA A 180 -24.05 -1.30 9.38
N PRO A 181 -24.66 -0.26 9.99
CA PRO A 181 -24.13 1.11 9.93
C PRO A 181 -22.70 1.20 10.43
N PHE A 182 -22.38 0.57 11.56
CA PHE A 182 -21.02 0.58 12.10
C PHE A 182 -20.00 -0.09 11.18
N LEU A 183 -20.38 -1.18 10.49
CA LEU A 183 -19.54 -1.80 9.47
C LEU A 183 -19.22 -0.84 8.32
N ILE A 184 -20.19 -0.03 7.89
CA ILE A 184 -19.99 0.97 6.83
C ILE A 184 -18.93 1.98 7.28
N ASP A 185 -19.09 2.58 8.47
CA ASP A 185 -18.15 3.55 9.02
C ASP A 185 -16.73 2.98 9.13
N VAL A 186 -16.59 1.74 9.63
CA VAL A 186 -15.29 1.06 9.74
C VAL A 186 -14.67 0.81 8.36
N CYS A 187 -15.46 0.48 7.35
CA CYS A 187 -14.96 0.27 5.99
C CYS A 187 -14.50 1.60 5.36
N GLU A 188 -15.27 2.67 5.52
CA GLU A 188 -14.91 4.00 5.01
C GLU A 188 -13.63 4.53 5.65
N GLU A 189 -13.50 4.39 6.98
CA GLU A 189 -12.29 4.79 7.69
C GLU A 189 -11.09 3.93 7.27
N CYS A 190 -11.28 2.61 7.10
CA CYS A 190 -10.23 1.71 6.60
C CYS A 190 -9.70 2.17 5.24
N GLU A 191 -10.62 2.43 4.30
CA GLU A 191 -10.30 2.91 2.96
C GLU A 191 -9.53 4.24 3.01
N GLU A 192 -10.01 5.21 3.80
CA GLU A 192 -9.37 6.51 3.95
C GLU A 192 -7.94 6.38 4.48
N LEU A 193 -7.73 5.56 5.52
CA LEU A 193 -6.41 5.31 6.11
C LEU A 193 -5.45 4.68 5.09
N LEU A 194 -5.89 3.68 4.33
CA LEU A 194 -5.06 3.02 3.33
C LEU A 194 -4.69 3.97 2.17
N VAL A 195 -5.62 4.84 1.77
CA VAL A 195 -5.35 5.90 0.78
C VAL A 195 -4.35 6.93 1.33
N LYS A 196 -4.52 7.39 2.58
CA LYS A 196 -3.57 8.29 3.25
C LYS A 196 -2.18 7.66 3.35
N ALA A 197 -2.08 6.37 3.70
CA ALA A 197 -0.82 5.64 3.73
C ALA A 197 -0.14 5.65 2.34
N GLY A 198 -0.87 5.31 1.28
CA GLY A 198 -0.36 5.34 -0.10
C GLY A 198 0.13 6.71 -0.54
N ARG A 199 -0.56 7.79 -0.15
CA ARG A 199 -0.11 9.18 -0.42
C ARG A 199 1.21 9.49 0.29
N LYS A 200 1.38 9.06 1.55
CA LYS A 200 2.63 9.27 2.29
C LYS A 200 3.78 8.45 1.73
N TYR A 201 3.58 7.21 1.31
CA TYR A 201 4.64 6.44 0.63
C TYR A 201 5.01 7.01 -0.74
N ARG A 202 4.03 7.54 -1.48
CA ARG A 202 4.33 8.29 -2.71
C ARG A 202 5.20 9.51 -2.44
N LEU A 203 4.88 10.28 -1.39
CA LEU A 203 5.71 11.42 -0.97
C LEU A 203 7.11 10.97 -0.55
N ALA A 204 7.22 9.90 0.26
CA ALA A 204 8.51 9.32 0.64
C ALA A 204 9.37 8.96 -0.59
N LEU A 205 8.76 8.36 -1.62
CA LEU A 205 9.46 8.03 -2.88
C LEU A 205 9.81 9.24 -3.75
N SER A 206 9.12 10.37 -3.58
CA SER A 206 9.54 11.63 -4.21
C SER A 206 10.72 12.29 -3.48
N ILE A 207 10.88 12.03 -2.19
CA ILE A 207 12.03 12.47 -1.39
C ILE A 207 13.24 11.57 -1.66
N ASP A 208 13.03 10.25 -1.65
CA ASP A 208 14.02 9.23 -1.99
C ASP A 208 13.40 8.13 -2.86
N ALA A 209 13.70 8.18 -4.16
CA ALA A 209 13.20 7.22 -5.14
C ALA A 209 13.71 5.78 -4.93
N ASN A 210 14.67 5.57 -4.03
CA ASN A 210 15.25 4.28 -3.69
C ASN A 210 14.83 3.76 -2.30
N ASP A 211 13.87 4.39 -1.61
CA ASP A 211 13.35 3.84 -0.35
C ASP A 211 12.50 2.58 -0.60
N MET A 212 13.14 1.41 -0.46
CA MET A 212 12.50 0.12 -0.69
C MET A 212 11.41 -0.19 0.34
N ARG A 213 11.52 0.36 1.56
CA ARG A 213 10.50 0.18 2.60
C ARG A 213 9.22 0.91 2.22
N ALA A 214 9.34 2.09 1.60
CA ALA A 214 8.18 2.83 1.09
C ALA A 214 7.49 2.07 -0.05
N LEU A 215 8.23 1.49 -1.00
CA LEU A 215 7.65 0.63 -2.05
C LEU A 215 6.94 -0.58 -1.46
N TYR A 216 7.61 -1.32 -0.57
CA TYR A 216 7.07 -2.48 0.11
C TYR A 216 5.76 -2.16 0.85
N ASN A 217 5.77 -1.12 1.67
CA ASN A 217 4.61 -0.74 2.47
C ASN A 217 3.47 -0.15 1.61
N TRP A 218 3.78 0.50 0.48
CA TRP A 218 2.76 0.92 -0.47
C TRP A 218 2.08 -0.28 -1.15
N GLY A 219 2.85 -1.29 -1.55
CA GLY A 219 2.31 -2.56 -2.03
C GLY A 219 1.39 -3.23 -1.00
N LEU A 220 1.76 -3.20 0.28
CA LEU A 220 0.91 -3.70 1.37
C LEU A 220 -0.38 -2.89 1.52
N ALA A 221 -0.31 -1.55 1.52
CA ALA A 221 -1.48 -0.69 1.61
C ALA A 221 -2.48 -0.98 0.48
N LEU A 222 -1.98 -1.13 -0.75
CA LEU A 222 -2.80 -1.50 -1.90
C LEU A 222 -3.35 -2.93 -1.76
N SER A 223 -2.58 -3.88 -1.24
CA SER A 223 -3.05 -5.26 -1.02
C SER A 223 -4.16 -5.34 0.03
N PHE A 224 -4.10 -4.55 1.10
CA PHE A 224 -5.17 -4.44 2.08
C PHE A 224 -6.40 -3.74 1.52
N ARG A 225 -6.19 -2.70 0.69
CA ARG A 225 -7.28 -2.00 0.01
C ARG A 225 -8.01 -2.90 -0.99
N GLY A 226 -7.27 -3.66 -1.80
CA GLY A 226 -7.86 -4.63 -2.72
C GLY A 226 -8.66 -5.71 -1.99
N GLN A 227 -8.18 -6.14 -0.82
CA GLN A 227 -8.93 -7.06 0.05
C GLN A 227 -10.22 -6.45 0.60
N LEU A 228 -10.18 -5.21 1.10
CA LEU A 228 -11.36 -4.50 1.59
C LEU A 228 -12.46 -4.43 0.52
N ILE A 229 -12.07 -4.08 -0.72
CA ILE A 229 -12.98 -3.98 -1.86
C ILE A 229 -13.49 -5.37 -2.26
N ALA A 230 -12.63 -6.38 -2.28
CA ALA A 230 -13.02 -7.76 -2.58
C ALA A 230 -14.06 -8.31 -1.59
N ASP A 231 -13.95 -7.92 -0.31
CA ASP A 231 -14.87 -8.33 0.77
C ASP A 231 -16.29 -7.71 0.62
N ILE A 232 -16.51 -6.77 -0.31
CA ILE A 232 -17.85 -6.29 -0.70
C ILE A 232 -18.59 -7.36 -1.51
N GLY A 233 -17.86 -8.18 -2.27
CA GLY A 233 -18.39 -9.27 -3.08
C GLY A 233 -18.19 -9.07 -4.59
N PRO A 234 -18.83 -9.93 -5.42
CA PRO A 234 -18.56 -10.00 -6.86
C PRO A 234 -18.77 -8.69 -7.63
N GLY A 235 -19.69 -7.83 -7.17
CA GLY A 235 -19.95 -6.53 -7.79
C GLY A 235 -18.75 -5.58 -7.77
N ALA A 236 -17.82 -5.75 -6.83
CA ALA A 236 -16.62 -4.93 -6.69
C ALA A 236 -15.35 -5.61 -7.26
N ALA A 237 -15.47 -6.77 -7.91
CA ALA A 237 -14.33 -7.57 -8.34
C ALA A 237 -13.42 -6.84 -9.35
N PHE A 238 -14.00 -6.03 -10.25
CA PHE A 238 -13.22 -5.25 -11.22
C PHE A 238 -12.36 -4.18 -10.55
N GLU A 239 -12.91 -3.50 -9.53
CA GLU A 239 -12.17 -2.49 -8.78
C GLU A 239 -11.07 -3.14 -7.92
N ALA A 240 -11.38 -4.24 -7.24
CA ALA A 240 -10.40 -5.00 -6.47
C ALA A 240 -9.24 -5.49 -7.37
N GLU A 241 -9.54 -5.99 -8.57
CA GLU A 241 -8.56 -6.44 -9.56
C GLU A 241 -7.55 -5.33 -9.90
N ARG A 242 -8.05 -4.13 -10.22
CA ARG A 242 -7.20 -2.96 -10.54
C ARG A 242 -6.28 -2.61 -9.38
N VAL A 243 -6.79 -2.66 -8.15
CA VAL A 243 -6.00 -2.32 -6.96
C VAL A 243 -4.94 -3.38 -6.67
N PHE A 244 -5.25 -4.66 -6.84
CA PHE A 244 -4.24 -5.71 -6.68
C PHE A 244 -3.16 -5.68 -7.77
N LEU A 245 -3.51 -5.32 -9.01
CA LEU A 245 -2.52 -5.09 -10.07
C LEU A 245 -1.56 -3.96 -9.69
N ALA A 246 -2.10 -2.85 -9.18
CA ALA A 246 -1.26 -1.75 -8.69
C ALA A 246 -0.36 -2.17 -7.51
N ALA A 247 -0.81 -3.08 -6.65
CA ALA A 247 0.02 -3.65 -5.58
C ALA A 247 1.17 -4.50 -6.16
N ILE A 248 0.87 -5.35 -7.15
CA ILE A 248 1.84 -6.16 -7.86
C ILE A 248 2.91 -5.29 -8.53
N ASP A 249 2.53 -4.20 -9.18
CA ASP A 249 3.48 -3.25 -9.79
C ASP A 249 4.48 -2.68 -8.77
N LYS A 250 4.09 -2.55 -7.49
CA LYS A 250 4.99 -2.07 -6.42
C LYS A 250 5.98 -3.15 -5.99
N PHE A 251 5.54 -4.40 -5.90
CA PHE A 251 6.41 -5.54 -5.58
C PHE A 251 7.36 -5.86 -6.74
N ASP A 252 6.90 -5.73 -7.99
CA ASP A 252 7.75 -5.84 -9.19
C ASP A 252 8.82 -4.74 -9.22
N ALA A 253 8.43 -3.48 -9.00
CA ALA A 253 9.39 -2.38 -8.90
C ALA A 253 10.44 -2.60 -7.79
N MET A 254 10.06 -3.25 -6.68
CA MET A 254 10.99 -3.61 -5.61
C MET A 254 11.97 -4.70 -6.07
N LEU A 255 11.49 -5.70 -6.80
CA LEU A 255 12.31 -6.81 -7.33
C LEU A 255 13.37 -6.30 -8.33
N ILE A 256 12.99 -5.37 -9.21
CA ILE A 256 13.91 -4.77 -10.20
C ILE A 256 15.06 -4.01 -9.51
N LYS A 257 14.80 -3.42 -8.34
CA LYS A 257 15.74 -2.51 -7.67
C LYS A 257 16.78 -3.19 -6.77
N GLY A 258 16.68 -4.50 -6.50
CA GLY A 258 17.77 -5.21 -5.83
C GLY A 258 17.43 -6.55 -5.20
N ASN A 259 18.48 -7.35 -5.01
CA ASN A 259 18.37 -8.75 -4.59
C ASN A 259 18.04 -8.93 -3.08
N VAL A 260 18.46 -7.99 -2.21
CA VAL A 260 18.29 -8.13 -0.74
C VAL A 260 16.82 -8.20 -0.33
N TYR A 261 15.93 -7.52 -1.06
CA TYR A 261 14.49 -7.52 -0.80
C TYR A 261 13.72 -8.49 -1.72
N ALA A 262 14.40 -9.19 -2.62
CA ALA A 262 13.75 -10.10 -3.58
C ALA A 262 12.89 -11.18 -2.90
N PRO A 263 13.32 -11.86 -1.81
CA PRO A 263 12.48 -12.87 -1.15
C PRO A 263 11.15 -12.28 -0.65
N ASP A 264 11.19 -11.10 -0.03
CA ASP A 264 10.00 -10.40 0.46
C ASP A 264 9.11 -9.91 -0.69
N ALA A 265 9.69 -9.41 -1.79
CA ALA A 265 8.96 -8.98 -2.97
C ALA A 265 8.18 -10.15 -3.60
N LEU A 266 8.87 -11.27 -3.83
CA LEU A 266 8.31 -12.49 -4.40
C LEU A 266 7.19 -13.03 -3.51
N PHE A 267 7.41 -13.09 -2.20
CA PHE A 267 6.39 -13.49 -1.24
C PHE A 267 5.13 -12.62 -1.32
N ARG A 268 5.29 -11.28 -1.25
CA ARG A 268 4.13 -10.38 -1.25
C ARG A 268 3.42 -10.33 -2.59
N TRP A 269 4.14 -10.45 -3.70
CA TRP A 269 3.55 -10.63 -5.02
C TRP A 269 2.73 -11.92 -5.07
N GLY A 270 3.29 -13.05 -4.63
CA GLY A 270 2.57 -14.32 -4.53
C GLY A 270 1.26 -14.19 -3.76
N VAL A 271 1.29 -13.51 -2.61
CA VAL A 271 0.08 -13.23 -1.81
C VAL A 271 -0.93 -12.41 -2.61
N ALA A 272 -0.52 -11.32 -3.27
CA ALA A 272 -1.41 -10.50 -4.07
C ALA A 272 -2.05 -11.30 -5.24
N LEU A 273 -1.29 -12.16 -5.91
CA LEU A 273 -1.82 -13.04 -6.95
C LEU A 273 -2.81 -14.07 -6.41
N GLN A 274 -2.51 -14.68 -5.27
CA GLN A 274 -3.43 -15.61 -4.63
C GLN A 274 -4.75 -14.92 -4.25
N GLN A 275 -4.71 -13.69 -3.74
CA GLN A 275 -5.91 -12.89 -3.47
C GLN A 275 -6.67 -12.54 -4.75
N ARG A 276 -5.99 -12.10 -5.81
CA ARG A 276 -6.60 -11.87 -7.14
C ARG A 276 -7.30 -13.11 -7.67
N SER A 277 -6.71 -14.28 -7.48
CA SER A 277 -7.30 -15.54 -7.93
C SER A 277 -8.69 -15.79 -7.31
N ARG A 278 -8.94 -15.29 -6.08
CA ARG A 278 -10.21 -15.45 -5.37
C ARG A 278 -11.33 -14.55 -5.90
N LEU A 279 -11.00 -13.54 -6.71
CA LEU A 279 -11.98 -12.73 -7.44
C LEU A 279 -12.63 -13.49 -8.60
N ARG A 280 -12.04 -14.62 -9.01
CA ARG A 280 -12.58 -15.44 -10.10
C ARG A 280 -13.48 -16.53 -9.55
N PRO A 281 -14.52 -16.93 -10.30
CA PRO A 281 -15.32 -18.10 -9.98
C PRO A 281 -14.40 -19.29 -9.78
N GLY A 282 -14.84 -20.21 -8.93
CA GLY A 282 -14.16 -21.44 -8.60
C GLY A 282 -13.47 -22.02 -9.83
N SER A 283 -14.15 -22.86 -10.58
CA SER A 283 -13.64 -23.67 -11.70
C SER A 283 -12.97 -22.93 -12.87
N SER A 284 -12.77 -21.61 -12.80
CA SER A 284 -12.14 -20.86 -13.88
C SER A 284 -10.68 -21.27 -14.11
N LYS A 285 -10.31 -21.42 -15.40
CA LYS A 285 -8.93 -21.65 -15.83
C LYS A 285 -8.01 -20.50 -15.40
N GLU A 286 -8.53 -19.28 -15.35
CA GLU A 286 -7.80 -18.10 -14.92
C GLU A 286 -7.38 -18.18 -13.45
N LYS A 287 -8.29 -18.60 -12.54
CA LYS A 287 -7.95 -18.83 -11.13
C LYS A 287 -6.78 -19.79 -10.97
N VAL A 288 -6.81 -20.91 -11.71
CA VAL A 288 -5.74 -21.92 -11.67
C VAL A 288 -4.41 -21.33 -12.15
N LYS A 289 -4.40 -20.55 -13.24
CA LYS A 289 -3.18 -19.88 -13.73
C LYS A 289 -2.60 -18.92 -12.69
N LEU A 290 -3.44 -18.09 -12.05
CA LEU A 290 -3.00 -17.15 -11.02
C LEU A 290 -2.42 -17.88 -9.80
N LEU A 291 -3.07 -18.97 -9.36
CA LEU A 291 -2.56 -19.79 -8.25
C LEU A 291 -1.25 -20.51 -8.60
N GLN A 292 -1.10 -21.01 -9.84
CA GLN A 292 0.17 -21.61 -10.28
C GLN A 292 1.30 -20.58 -10.32
N GLN A 293 1.03 -19.35 -10.73
CA GLN A 293 2.01 -18.26 -10.67
C GLN A 293 2.37 -17.90 -9.23
N ALA A 294 1.38 -17.75 -8.34
CA ALA A 294 1.62 -17.51 -6.92
C ALA A 294 2.47 -18.61 -6.28
N LYS A 295 2.17 -19.88 -6.58
CA LYS A 295 2.95 -21.03 -6.13
C LYS A 295 4.43 -20.90 -6.50
N ARG A 296 4.74 -20.60 -7.77
CA ARG A 296 6.13 -20.43 -8.25
C ARG A 296 6.85 -19.32 -7.51
N LEU A 297 6.19 -18.17 -7.31
CA LEU A 297 6.78 -17.05 -6.56
C LEU A 297 7.10 -17.43 -5.11
N TYR A 298 6.27 -18.25 -4.45
CA TYR A 298 6.59 -18.76 -3.12
C TYR A 298 7.75 -19.76 -3.13
N GLU A 299 7.82 -20.64 -4.13
CA GLU A 299 8.95 -21.56 -4.31
C GLU A 299 10.25 -20.80 -4.55
N ASP A 300 10.24 -19.76 -5.40
CA ASP A 300 11.38 -18.89 -5.66
C ASP A 300 11.80 -18.13 -4.40
N ALA A 301 10.85 -17.59 -3.63
CA ALA A 301 11.13 -16.94 -2.35
C ALA A 301 11.77 -17.92 -1.34
N LEU A 302 11.32 -19.18 -1.27
CA LEU A 302 11.91 -20.22 -0.40
C LEU A 302 13.27 -20.71 -0.89
N HIS A 303 13.55 -20.65 -2.18
CA HIS A 303 14.89 -20.94 -2.70
C HIS A 303 15.91 -19.91 -2.17
N MET A 304 15.48 -18.66 -1.96
CA MET A 304 16.34 -17.60 -1.45
C MET A 304 16.37 -17.55 0.09
N ASP A 305 15.25 -17.82 0.74
CA ASP A 305 15.14 -17.92 2.21
C ASP A 305 14.33 -19.17 2.60
N SER A 306 15.03 -20.29 2.74
CA SER A 306 14.44 -21.59 3.02
C SER A 306 13.80 -21.72 4.41
N ASN A 307 14.08 -20.77 5.32
CA ASN A 307 13.62 -20.82 6.70
C ASN A 307 12.39 -19.94 6.95
N ASN A 308 11.91 -19.22 5.93
CA ASN A 308 10.76 -18.35 6.06
C ASN A 308 9.45 -19.14 6.27
N MET A 309 9.00 -19.20 7.52
CA MET A 309 7.76 -19.94 7.86
C MET A 309 6.52 -19.32 7.23
N GLN A 310 6.47 -17.99 7.08
CA GLN A 310 5.31 -17.32 6.48
C GLN A 310 5.13 -17.71 5.01
N VAL A 311 6.24 -17.84 4.27
CA VAL A 311 6.21 -18.28 2.88
C VAL A 311 5.81 -19.76 2.79
N LYS A 312 6.28 -20.62 3.70
CA LYS A 312 5.87 -22.03 3.76
C LYS A 312 4.37 -22.19 4.01
N ASP A 313 3.82 -21.41 4.94
CA ASP A 313 2.39 -21.42 5.25
C ASP A 313 1.57 -20.92 4.05
N ALA A 314 2.02 -19.86 3.38
CA ALA A 314 1.35 -19.32 2.20
C ALA A 314 1.40 -20.28 1.00
N LEU A 315 2.54 -20.93 0.77
CA LEU A 315 2.68 -21.99 -0.24
C LEU A 315 1.73 -23.15 0.04
N SER A 316 1.68 -23.62 1.30
CA SER A 316 0.79 -24.70 1.72
C SER A 316 -0.68 -24.33 1.49
N SER A 317 -1.08 -23.10 1.85
CA SER A 317 -2.41 -22.57 1.58
C SER A 317 -2.73 -22.50 0.07
N CYS A 318 -1.78 -22.05 -0.74
CA CYS A 318 -1.94 -21.94 -2.19
C CYS A 318 -2.10 -23.32 -2.85
N VAL A 319 -1.30 -24.30 -2.44
CA VAL A 319 -1.39 -25.69 -2.90
C VAL A 319 -2.73 -26.31 -2.48
N ALA A 320 -3.21 -26.04 -1.27
CA ALA A 320 -4.53 -26.50 -0.84
C ALA A 320 -5.65 -25.92 -1.74
N GLU A 321 -5.60 -24.64 -2.09
CA GLU A 321 -6.56 -24.01 -3.00
C GLU A 321 -6.50 -24.57 -4.44
N LEU A 322 -5.32 -24.98 -4.91
CA LEU A 322 -5.15 -25.68 -6.19
C LEU A 322 -5.77 -27.08 -6.15
N ASN A 323 -5.61 -27.80 -5.03
CA ASN A 323 -6.00 -29.19 -4.87
C ASN A 323 -7.49 -29.38 -4.56
N TYR A 324 -8.18 -28.38 -3.99
CA TYR A 324 -9.63 -28.40 -3.70
C TYR A 324 -10.52 -28.50 -4.97
N ARG A 325 -9.92 -28.76 -6.13
CA ARG A 325 -10.52 -28.82 -7.47
C ARG A 325 -10.20 -30.09 -8.23
N GLN A 326 -9.28 -30.91 -7.72
CA GLN A 326 -8.97 -32.21 -8.31
C GLN A 326 -9.94 -33.30 -7.83
N PHE A 327 -10.88 -32.95 -6.93
CA PHE A 327 -11.96 -33.78 -6.43
C PHE A 327 -13.31 -33.13 -6.74
#